data_AF-A0A4Q6E4D5-F1
#
_entry.id   AF-A0A4Q6E4D5-F1
#
_cell.length_a   1.000
_cell.length_b   1.000
_cell.length_c   1.000
_cell.angle_alpha   90.00
_cell.angle_beta   90.00
_cell.angle_gamma   90.00
#
_symmetry.space_group_name_H-M   'P 1'
#
loop_
_entity.id
_entity.type
_entity.pdbx_description
1 polymer ?
#
loop_
_entity_poly.entity_id
_entity_poly.type
_entity_poly.pdbx_seq_one_letter_code
_entity_poly.pdbx_strand_id
1 'polypeptide(L)' 'SDIPRAELELINVTPGLIRISVGIEHEDDLLADLAQALG' A
#
# COMPACT_ATOMS: atom_id res chain seq x y z
N SER A 1 12.96 8.45 -4.24
CA SER A 1 13.23 7.04 -4.50
C SER A 1 14.06 7.00 -5.76
N ASP A 2 15.30 6.55 -5.67
CA ASP A 2 16.29 6.70 -6.75
C ASP A 2 16.33 5.49 -7.69
N ILE A 3 15.33 4.62 -7.62
CA ILE A 3 15.20 3.43 -8.48
C ILE A 3 14.57 3.85 -9.82
N PRO A 4 15.21 3.56 -10.97
CA PRO A 4 14.65 3.82 -12.29
C PRO A 4 13.30 3.12 -12.51
N ARG A 5 12.40 3.78 -13.24
CA ARG A 5 11.05 3.25 -13.52
C ARG A 5 11.04 1.85 -14.14
N ALA A 6 11.95 1.59 -15.06
CA ALA A 6 12.07 0.28 -15.71
C ALA A 6 12.41 -0.84 -14.71
N GLU A 7 13.20 -0.55 -13.68
CA GLU A 7 13.56 -1.52 -12.64
C GLU A 7 12.38 -1.79 -11.70
N LEU A 8 11.59 -0.77 -11.37
CA LEU A 8 10.36 -0.94 -10.59
C LEU A 8 9.32 -1.80 -11.32
N GLU A 9 9.15 -1.59 -12.63
CA GLU A 9 8.22 -2.37 -13.45
C GLU A 9 8.61 -3.85 -13.53
N LEU A 10 9.92 -4.17 -13.57
CA LEU A 10 10.42 -5.56 -13.57
C LEU A 10 10.09 -6.34 -12.28
N ILE A 11 9.96 -5.63 -11.16
CA ILE A 11 9.58 -6.21 -9.86
C ILE A 11 8.10 -5.99 -9.51
N ASN A 12 7.27 -5.63 -10.49
CA ASN A 12 5.83 -5.36 -10.35
C ASN A 12 5.49 -4.22 -9.37
N VAL A 13 6.41 -3.29 -9.13
CA VAL A 13 6.12 -2.05 -8.39
C VAL A 13 5.54 -1.02 -9.37
N THR A 14 4.22 -0.85 -9.32
CA THR A 14 3.47 0.03 -10.23
C THR A 14 3.08 1.36 -9.55
N PRO A 15 2.77 2.44 -10.30
CA PRO A 15 2.43 3.75 -9.73
C PRO A 15 1.23 3.78 -8.76
N GLY A 16 0.39 2.74 -8.76
CA GLY A 16 -0.75 2.60 -7.82
C GLY A 16 -0.53 1.55 -6.72
N LEU A 17 0.65 0.92 -6.66
CA LEU A 17 0.93 -0.09 -5.64
C LEU A 17 1.13 0.58 -4.28
N ILE A 18 0.23 0.30 -3.34
CA ILE A 18 0.36 0.68 -1.94
C ILE A 18 0.78 -0.57 -1.15
N ARG A 19 1.88 -0.47 -0.40
CA ARG A 19 2.31 -1.50 0.55
C ARG A 19 1.99 -1.05 1.96
N ILE A 20 1.14 -1.80 2.65
CA ILE A 20 0.70 -1.51 4.01
C ILE A 20 1.24 -2.59 4.96
N SER A 21 1.81 -2.17 6.09
CA SER A 21 2.22 -3.07 7.17
C SER A 21 1.11 -3.11 8.21
N VAL A 22 0.44 -4.25 8.34
CA VAL A 22 -0.71 -4.42 9.25
C VAL A 22 -0.22 -4.84 10.64
N GLY A 23 -0.73 -4.19 11.68
CA GLY A 23 -0.45 -4.50 13.08
C GLY A 23 -1.29 -5.65 13.65
N ILE A 24 -1.42 -5.69 14.98
CA ILE A 24 -2.29 -6.64 15.72
C ILE A 24 -3.55 -5.97 16.27
N GLU A 25 -3.98 -4.89 15.61
CA GLU A 25 -5.16 -4.09 15.96
C GLU A 25 -6.45 -4.89 15.72
N HIS A 26 -7.59 -4.35 16.19
CA HIS A 26 -8.87 -4.95 15.89
C HIS A 26 -9.20 -4.78 14.39
N GLU A 27 -9.70 -5.83 13.75
CA GLU A 27 -9.94 -5.84 12.31
C GLU A 27 -10.95 -4.77 11.85
N ASP A 28 -11.99 -4.52 12.65
CA ASP A 28 -13.01 -3.51 12.35
C ASP A 28 -12.44 -2.07 12.34
N ASP A 29 -11.53 -1.76 13.26
CA ASP A 29 -10.91 -0.42 13.33
C ASP A 29 -10.02 -0.19 12.11
N LEU A 30 -9.22 -1.19 11.75
CA LEU A 30 -8.37 -1.16 10.54
C LEU A 30 -9.21 -0.98 9.27
N LEU A 31 -10.33 -1.70 9.17
CA LEU A 31 -11.24 -1.59 8.02
C LEU A 31 -11.88 -0.20 7.95
N ALA A 32 -12.31 0.37 9.09
CA ALA A 32 -12.88 1.71 9.14
C ALA A 32 -11.87 2.78 8.70
N ASP A 33 -10.63 2.68 9.16
CA ASP A 33 -9.55 3.61 8.80
C ASP A 33 -9.22 3.54 7.31
N LEU A 34 -9.08 2.32 6.76
CA LEU A 34 -8.82 2.14 5.32
C LEU A 34 -10.00 2.64 4.47
N ALA A 35 -11.24 2.40 4.91
CA ALA A 35 -12.42 2.89 4.22
C ALA A 35 -12.50 4.42 4.23
N GLN A 36 -12.12 5.07 5.35
CA GLN A 36 -12.08 6.52 5.46
C GLN A 36 -10.95 7.16 4.65
N ALA A 37 -9.83 6.46 4.48
CA ALA A 37 -8.67 6.95 3.74
C ALA A 37 -8.78 6.75 2.21
N LEU A 38 -9.45 5.68 1.78
CA LEU A 38 -9.61 5.32 0.36
C LEU A 38 -10.96 5.71 -0.23
N GLY A 39 -11.91 6.15 0.60
CA GLY A 39 -13.26 6.58 0.24
C GLY A 39 -13.35 8.03 -0.20
#